data_AF-A0A4R5YJD9-F1
#
_entry.id   AF-A0A4R5YJD9-F1
#
_cell.length_a   1.000
_cell.length_b   1.000
_cell.length_c   1.000
_cell.angle_alpha   90.00
_cell.angle_beta   90.00
_cell.angle_gamma   90.00
#
_symmetry.space_group_name_H-M   'P 1'
#
loop_
_entity.id
_entity.type
_entity.pdbx_description
1 polymer ?
#
loop_
_entity_poly.entity_id
_entity_poly.type
_entity_poly.pdbx_seq_one_letter_code
_entity_poly.pdbx_strand_id
1 'polypeptide(L)'
;MSDSYLATLERLAGGCESGGHESCAQTLECRVALDEMIAARKSVELAAKFDAGRERLGLQFEQPSETWTTTALLRTARDLLLTPPTANPWWRSISITTALARLGERGLSADVIVRTGFARDLIKLIVRDAAMFWSASGLEDIDTVEIPDILAPWVALLQSEPSLVRHKNELPPHIASVALAGDVGAFAEQWIRNAAVGHIVSWRIENYLRVEREPRDLVLRGGKDLTLWVTERFTLTYLPEWRASSLQWEQTFIAHPDETARAAGVPLSLLQERKVTTDMVNNALRARLIERVDEEFEQRELGDSSIAALAGLLEAGQHDIALRMAQKFHEAQPQAMHFAMAYAFCLIVIDPARARSSLEAFQPSEASVGEMVRDVNLAACALIERDLDRARAHVAAIATEEEQAAWLWDPVSLVSGDPQVRYWPIGDWVRQFAEAEMMLTQRIDGAPSLGS
;
A
#
# COMPACT_ATOMS: atom_id res chain seq x y z
N MET A 1 -30.93 1.28 13.11
CA MET A 1 -32.28 1.72 12.72
C MET A 1 -32.85 1.01 11.48
N SER A 2 -32.08 0.16 10.78
CA SER A 2 -32.46 -0.43 9.47
C SER A 2 -33.26 -1.76 9.53
N ASP A 3 -32.97 -2.65 10.48
CA ASP A 3 -33.60 -3.99 10.48
C ASP A 3 -35.11 -3.98 10.81
N SER A 4 -35.52 -3.09 11.71
CA SER A 4 -36.92 -2.91 12.09
C SER A 4 -37.78 -2.35 10.94
N TYR A 5 -37.18 -1.51 10.09
CA TYR A 5 -37.88 -0.89 8.96
C TYR A 5 -38.08 -1.87 7.80
N LEU A 6 -37.05 -2.66 7.45
CA LEU A 6 -37.17 -3.72 6.43
C LEU A 6 -38.21 -4.76 6.86
N ALA A 7 -38.15 -5.25 8.10
CA ALA A 7 -39.14 -6.19 8.63
C ALA A 7 -40.57 -5.63 8.68
N THR A 8 -40.72 -4.30 8.69
CA THR A 8 -42.02 -3.62 8.61
C THR A 8 -42.51 -3.55 7.16
N LEU A 9 -41.62 -3.23 6.22
CA LEU A 9 -41.93 -3.24 4.78
C LEU A 9 -42.23 -4.65 4.26
N GLU A 10 -41.52 -5.68 4.72
CA GLU A 10 -41.80 -7.09 4.39
C GLU A 10 -43.22 -7.47 4.84
N ARG A 11 -43.61 -7.10 6.07
CA ARG A 11 -44.97 -7.34 6.57
C ARG A 11 -46.02 -6.56 5.80
N LEU A 12 -45.75 -5.30 5.45
CA LEU A 12 -46.67 -4.46 4.66
C LEU A 12 -46.86 -5.00 3.23
N ALA A 13 -45.77 -5.39 2.56
CA ALA A 13 -45.81 -5.96 1.23
C ALA A 13 -46.51 -7.33 1.21
N GLY A 14 -46.19 -8.22 2.17
CA GLY A 14 -46.84 -9.52 2.29
C GLY A 14 -48.33 -9.42 2.66
N GLY A 15 -48.70 -8.46 3.51
CA GLY A 15 -50.10 -8.16 3.81
C GLY A 15 -50.87 -7.61 2.61
N CYS A 16 -50.24 -6.71 1.84
CA CYS A 16 -50.82 -6.17 0.61
C CYS A 16 -50.99 -7.24 -0.47
N GLU A 17 -49.99 -8.11 -0.66
CA GLU A 17 -50.04 -9.26 -1.58
C GLU A 17 -51.16 -10.23 -1.23
N SER A 18 -51.29 -10.58 0.06
CA SER A 18 -52.36 -11.48 0.54
C SER A 18 -53.76 -10.89 0.33
N GLY A 19 -53.88 -9.56 0.31
CA GLY A 19 -55.09 -8.81 -0.01
C GLY A 19 -55.28 -8.49 -1.49
N GLY A 20 -54.59 -9.18 -2.41
CA GLY A 20 -54.75 -8.96 -3.85
C GLY A 20 -54.26 -7.60 -4.34
N HIS A 21 -53.31 -7.00 -3.61
CA HIS A 21 -52.75 -5.67 -3.87
C HIS A 21 -53.77 -4.51 -3.79
N GLU A 22 -54.91 -4.69 -3.10
CA GLU A 22 -55.92 -3.64 -2.91
C GLU A 22 -55.35 -2.39 -2.22
N SER A 23 -54.49 -2.56 -1.21
CA SER A 23 -53.88 -1.45 -0.45
C SER A 23 -52.90 -0.60 -1.27
N CYS A 24 -52.39 -1.12 -2.39
CA CYS A 24 -51.60 -0.33 -3.36
C CYS A 24 -52.36 -0.14 -4.69
N ALA A 25 -53.69 -0.29 -4.68
CA ALA A 25 -54.52 -0.13 -5.88
C ALA A 25 -54.04 -0.96 -7.08
N GLN A 26 -53.53 -2.17 -6.84
CA GLN A 26 -53.00 -3.10 -7.84
C GLN A 26 -51.79 -2.60 -8.63
N THR A 27 -51.15 -1.49 -8.23
CA THR A 27 -49.96 -0.92 -8.89
C THR A 27 -48.67 -1.69 -8.62
N LEU A 28 -48.68 -2.60 -7.62
CA LEU A 28 -47.51 -3.33 -7.12
C LEU A 28 -46.43 -2.45 -6.47
N GLU A 29 -46.70 -1.17 -6.19
CA GLU A 29 -45.74 -0.26 -5.52
C GLU A 29 -45.18 -0.81 -4.21
N CYS A 30 -45.97 -1.58 -3.46
CA CYS A 30 -45.51 -2.22 -2.23
C CYS A 30 -44.39 -3.26 -2.46
N ARG A 31 -44.38 -3.95 -3.61
CA ARG A 31 -43.30 -4.87 -3.99
C ARG A 31 -42.09 -4.09 -4.49
N VAL A 32 -42.32 -3.09 -5.35
CA VAL A 32 -41.24 -2.25 -5.88
C VAL A 32 -40.44 -1.61 -4.74
N ALA A 33 -41.12 -1.00 -3.76
CA ALA A 33 -40.46 -0.39 -2.61
C ALA A 33 -39.71 -1.40 -1.73
N LEU A 34 -40.24 -2.63 -1.58
CA LEU A 34 -39.54 -3.69 -0.84
C LEU A 34 -38.29 -4.16 -1.59
N ASP A 35 -38.40 -4.41 -2.90
CA ASP A 35 -37.29 -4.85 -3.76
C ASP A 35 -36.18 -3.79 -3.82
N GLU A 36 -36.54 -2.51 -3.92
CA GLU A 36 -35.60 -1.38 -3.84
C GLU A 36 -34.87 -1.35 -2.50
N MET A 37 -35.57 -1.58 -1.39
CA MET A 37 -34.96 -1.61 -0.06
C MET A 37 -34.01 -2.79 0.12
N ILE A 38 -34.39 -3.99 -0.36
CA ILE A 38 -33.55 -5.19 -0.34
C ILE A 38 -32.30 -4.96 -1.19
N ALA A 39 -32.46 -4.41 -2.39
CA ALA A 39 -31.35 -4.08 -3.28
C ALA A 39 -30.42 -3.04 -2.66
N ALA A 40 -30.96 -1.98 -2.03
CA ALA A 40 -30.19 -0.97 -1.33
C ALA A 40 -29.39 -1.56 -0.17
N ARG A 41 -30.01 -2.40 0.66
CA ARG A 41 -29.32 -3.10 1.77
C ARG A 41 -28.19 -3.98 1.26
N LYS A 42 -28.45 -4.81 0.25
CA LYS A 42 -27.42 -5.67 -0.37
C LYS A 42 -26.28 -4.82 -0.94
N SER A 43 -26.58 -3.67 -1.54
CA SER A 43 -25.56 -2.74 -2.04
C SER A 43 -24.70 -2.16 -0.91
N VAL A 44 -25.29 -1.80 0.23
CA VAL A 44 -24.55 -1.35 1.42
C VAL A 44 -23.63 -2.45 1.95
N GLU A 45 -24.14 -3.68 2.07
CA GLU A 45 -23.35 -4.82 2.55
C GLU A 45 -22.19 -5.16 1.62
N LEU A 46 -22.39 -5.13 0.30
CA LEU A 46 -21.32 -5.33 -0.68
C LEU A 46 -20.30 -4.19 -0.65
N ALA A 47 -20.75 -2.94 -0.55
CA ALA A 47 -19.87 -1.79 -0.48
C ALA A 47 -19.02 -1.78 0.81
N ALA A 48 -19.58 -2.23 1.93
CA ALA A 48 -18.86 -2.33 3.21
C ALA A 48 -17.80 -3.46 3.22
N LYS A 49 -17.98 -4.49 2.40
CA LYS A 49 -17.03 -5.63 2.28
C LYS A 49 -15.91 -5.39 1.28
N PHE A 50 -15.99 -4.32 0.48
CA PHE A 50 -15.00 -4.05 -0.54
C PHE A 50 -13.66 -3.67 0.11
N ASP A 51 -12.60 -4.38 -0.29
CA ASP A 51 -11.23 -4.05 0.07
C ASP A 51 -10.29 -4.36 -1.10
N ALA A 52 -9.73 -3.31 -1.70
CA ALA A 52 -8.83 -3.41 -2.84
C ALA A 52 -7.50 -4.08 -2.46
N GLY A 53 -7.00 -3.86 -1.24
CA GLY A 53 -5.78 -4.50 -0.75
C GLY A 53 -5.98 -6.00 -0.60
N ARG A 54 -7.11 -6.40 -0.03
CA ARG A 54 -7.48 -7.82 0.15
C ARG A 54 -7.55 -8.59 -1.17
N GLU A 55 -8.16 -7.99 -2.19
CA GLU A 55 -8.21 -8.60 -3.53
C GLU A 55 -6.81 -8.89 -4.10
N ARG A 56 -5.83 -8.03 -3.84
CA ARG A 56 -4.44 -8.25 -4.28
C ARG A 56 -3.75 -9.33 -3.45
N LEU A 57 -3.89 -9.29 -2.12
CA LEU A 57 -3.21 -10.22 -1.21
C LEU A 57 -3.54 -11.68 -1.53
N GLY A 58 -4.82 -11.97 -1.82
CA GLY A 58 -5.25 -13.32 -2.21
C GLY A 58 -4.61 -13.86 -3.51
N LEU A 59 -4.03 -12.98 -4.33
CA LEU A 59 -3.46 -13.29 -5.64
C LEU A 59 -1.94 -13.01 -5.69
N GLN A 60 -1.29 -12.82 -4.54
CA GLN A 60 0.06 -12.27 -4.47
C GLN A 60 1.13 -13.09 -5.21
N PHE A 61 0.96 -14.41 -5.26
CA PHE A 61 1.88 -15.37 -5.89
C PHE A 61 1.45 -15.84 -7.28
N GLU A 62 0.30 -15.37 -7.77
CA GLU A 62 -0.25 -15.76 -9.06
C GLU A 62 0.09 -14.75 -10.17
N GLN A 63 0.13 -15.24 -11.42
CA GLN A 63 0.27 -14.37 -12.59
C GLN A 63 -1.09 -13.81 -13.00
N PRO A 64 -1.19 -12.53 -13.39
CA PRO A 64 -2.44 -11.93 -13.82
C PRO A 64 -3.08 -12.68 -14.98
N SER A 65 -4.39 -12.88 -14.90
CA SER A 65 -5.17 -13.60 -15.90
C SER A 65 -6.43 -12.84 -16.32
N GLU A 66 -7.09 -13.33 -17.35
CA GLU A 66 -8.33 -12.74 -17.87
C GLU A 66 -9.51 -12.81 -16.88
N THR A 67 -9.47 -13.74 -15.92
CA THR A 67 -10.55 -13.96 -14.94
C THR A 67 -10.47 -13.04 -13.73
N TRP A 68 -9.37 -12.31 -13.57
CA TRP A 68 -9.19 -11.38 -12.44
C TRP A 68 -10.12 -10.17 -12.55
N THR A 69 -10.54 -9.62 -11.41
CA THR A 69 -11.31 -8.37 -11.38
C THR A 69 -10.46 -7.19 -11.87
N THR A 70 -11.12 -6.10 -12.24
CA THR A 70 -10.42 -4.87 -12.64
C THR A 70 -9.63 -4.28 -11.46
N THR A 71 -10.17 -4.38 -10.25
CA THR A 71 -9.49 -4.08 -8.97
C THR A 71 -8.19 -4.87 -8.83
N ALA A 72 -8.24 -6.21 -8.94
CA ALA A 72 -7.05 -7.06 -8.77
C ALA A 72 -5.95 -6.73 -9.79
N LEU A 73 -6.32 -6.49 -11.06
CA LEU A 73 -5.36 -6.11 -12.10
C LEU A 73 -4.73 -4.73 -11.83
N LEU A 74 -5.53 -3.72 -11.50
CA LEU A 74 -5.03 -2.36 -11.23
C LEU A 74 -4.19 -2.31 -9.96
N ARG A 75 -4.60 -2.99 -8.89
CA ARG A 75 -3.81 -3.12 -7.66
C ARG A 75 -2.49 -3.84 -7.92
N THR A 76 -2.51 -4.94 -8.67
CA THR A 76 -1.27 -5.65 -9.03
C THR A 76 -0.32 -4.75 -9.81
N ALA A 77 -0.81 -4.02 -10.81
CA ALA A 77 0.00 -3.07 -11.54
C ALA A 77 0.53 -1.94 -10.64
N ARG A 78 -0.33 -1.34 -9.80
CA ARG A 78 0.04 -0.26 -8.88
C ARG A 78 1.10 -0.71 -7.87
N ASP A 79 0.79 -1.74 -7.09
CA ASP A 79 1.57 -2.15 -5.93
C ASP A 79 2.96 -2.63 -6.36
N LEU A 80 3.02 -3.43 -7.42
CA LEU A 80 4.29 -3.86 -7.97
C LEU A 80 5.06 -2.69 -8.58
N LEU A 81 4.42 -1.79 -9.34
CA LEU A 81 5.10 -0.62 -9.92
C LEU A 81 5.69 0.30 -8.85
N LEU A 82 5.01 0.43 -7.71
CA LEU A 82 5.43 1.16 -6.51
C LEU A 82 6.31 0.35 -5.55
N THR A 83 6.75 -0.84 -5.96
CA THR A 83 7.79 -1.60 -5.26
C THR A 83 9.09 -1.48 -6.05
N PRO A 84 10.25 -1.16 -5.45
CA PRO A 84 11.53 -1.18 -6.13
C PRO A 84 11.79 -2.52 -6.84
N PRO A 85 12.35 -2.55 -8.07
CA PRO A 85 12.65 -3.79 -8.77
C PRO A 85 13.97 -4.43 -8.27
N THR A 86 14.12 -4.54 -6.95
CA THR A 86 15.29 -5.14 -6.27
C THR A 86 15.10 -6.66 -6.15
N ALA A 87 13.94 -7.10 -5.67
CA ALA A 87 13.60 -8.51 -5.51
C ALA A 87 12.81 -9.06 -6.71
N ASN A 88 13.28 -10.18 -7.28
CA ASN A 88 12.65 -10.91 -8.39
C ASN A 88 12.16 -10.01 -9.57
N PRO A 89 13.07 -9.25 -10.22
CA PRO A 89 12.71 -8.21 -11.19
C PRO A 89 11.98 -8.77 -12.42
N TRP A 90 12.29 -10.00 -12.84
CA TRP A 90 11.66 -10.65 -13.98
C TRP A 90 10.20 -10.99 -13.72
N TRP A 91 9.91 -11.68 -12.61
CA TRP A 91 8.53 -11.99 -12.23
C TRP A 91 7.71 -10.71 -12.07
N ARG A 92 8.27 -9.71 -11.37
CA ARG A 92 7.63 -8.41 -11.18
C ARG A 92 7.29 -7.74 -12.52
N SER A 93 8.25 -7.69 -13.45
CA SER A 93 8.05 -7.09 -14.77
C SER A 93 6.98 -7.81 -15.59
N ILE A 94 6.99 -9.15 -15.59
CA ILE A 94 5.98 -9.98 -16.27
C ILE A 94 4.60 -9.74 -15.65
N SER A 95 4.49 -9.73 -14.32
CA SER A 95 3.22 -9.48 -13.62
C SER A 95 2.66 -8.09 -13.97
N ILE A 96 3.47 -7.03 -13.91
CA ILE A 96 3.01 -5.68 -14.24
C ILE A 96 2.57 -5.60 -15.71
N THR A 97 3.40 -6.07 -16.64
CA THR A 97 3.10 -5.97 -18.07
C THR A 97 1.90 -6.81 -18.48
N THR A 98 1.72 -7.99 -17.88
CA THR A 98 0.54 -8.84 -18.09
C THR A 98 -0.72 -8.18 -17.53
N ALA A 99 -0.68 -7.62 -16.31
CA ALA A 99 -1.80 -6.89 -15.74
C ALA A 99 -2.22 -5.70 -16.61
N LEU A 100 -1.26 -4.91 -17.08
CA LEU A 100 -1.50 -3.77 -17.97
C LEU A 100 -2.06 -4.21 -19.34
N ALA A 101 -1.62 -5.34 -19.89
CA ALA A 101 -2.17 -5.89 -21.13
C ALA A 101 -3.64 -6.30 -20.95
N ARG A 102 -3.98 -7.00 -19.86
CA ARG A 102 -5.38 -7.39 -19.54
C ARG A 102 -6.28 -6.18 -19.28
N LEU A 103 -5.74 -5.12 -18.69
CA LEU A 103 -6.46 -3.84 -18.56
C LEU A 103 -6.66 -3.17 -19.93
N GLY A 104 -5.67 -3.27 -20.83
CA GLY A 104 -5.78 -2.80 -22.21
C GLY A 104 -6.92 -3.46 -22.98
N GLU A 105 -7.10 -4.78 -22.82
CA GLU A 105 -8.22 -5.55 -23.38
C GLU A 105 -9.59 -5.04 -22.89
N ARG A 106 -9.63 -4.39 -21.72
CA ARG A 106 -10.82 -3.79 -21.10
C ARG A 106 -11.01 -2.32 -21.44
N GLY A 107 -10.18 -1.75 -22.31
CA GLY A 107 -10.22 -0.34 -22.71
C GLY A 107 -9.47 0.60 -21.77
N LEU A 108 -8.68 0.08 -20.82
CA LEU A 108 -7.82 0.85 -19.93
C LEU A 108 -6.36 0.69 -20.38
N SER A 109 -5.87 1.58 -21.25
CA SER A 109 -4.53 1.43 -21.82
C SER A 109 -3.43 1.59 -20.76
N ALA A 110 -2.29 0.94 -21.00
CA ALA A 110 -1.13 1.02 -20.11
C ALA A 110 -0.64 2.46 -19.91
N ASP A 111 -0.63 3.27 -20.98
CA ASP A 111 -0.20 4.67 -20.93
C ASP A 111 -1.15 5.52 -20.06
N VAL A 112 -2.47 5.31 -20.13
CA VAL A 112 -3.47 5.97 -19.27
C VAL A 112 -3.21 5.66 -17.80
N ILE A 113 -3.04 4.38 -17.49
CA ILE A 113 -2.86 3.91 -16.11
C ILE A 113 -1.53 4.38 -15.53
N VAL A 114 -0.42 4.14 -16.23
CA VAL A 114 0.92 4.41 -15.71
C VAL A 114 1.20 5.92 -15.65
N ARG A 115 0.86 6.67 -16.70
CA ARG A 115 1.29 8.08 -16.82
C ARG A 115 0.32 9.07 -16.22
N THR A 116 -0.95 8.70 -16.07
CA THR A 116 -1.95 9.57 -15.45
C THR A 116 -2.41 9.03 -14.11
N GLY A 117 -2.67 7.73 -14.01
CA GLY A 117 -3.09 7.09 -12.77
C GLY A 117 -1.98 7.05 -11.71
N PHE A 118 -0.82 6.46 -12.05
CA PHE A 118 0.23 6.14 -11.07
C PHE A 118 1.45 7.05 -11.07
N ALA A 119 1.62 7.90 -12.09
CA ALA A 119 2.84 8.68 -12.29
C ALA A 119 3.28 9.51 -11.09
N ARG A 120 2.33 10.19 -10.43
CA ARG A 120 2.63 11.05 -9.28
C ARG A 120 3.22 10.23 -8.13
N ASP A 121 2.54 9.15 -7.76
CA ASP A 121 2.94 8.28 -6.65
C ASP A 121 4.29 7.61 -6.97
N LEU A 122 4.46 7.16 -8.22
CA LEU A 122 5.69 6.53 -8.68
C LEU A 122 6.89 7.47 -8.64
N ILE A 123 6.76 8.69 -9.17
CA ILE A 123 7.85 9.67 -9.15
C ILE A 123 8.20 10.05 -7.71
N LYS A 124 7.19 10.35 -6.88
CA LYS A 124 7.38 10.68 -5.47
C LYS A 124 8.18 9.58 -4.76
N LEU A 125 7.78 8.32 -4.96
CA LEU A 125 8.43 7.15 -4.38
C LEU A 125 9.89 7.04 -4.82
N ILE A 126 10.16 7.03 -6.13
CA ILE A 126 11.51 6.84 -6.66
C ILE A 126 12.45 7.94 -6.18
N VAL A 127 12.02 9.21 -6.26
CA VAL A 127 12.84 10.36 -5.84
C VAL A 127 13.11 10.32 -4.34
N ARG A 128 12.12 9.89 -3.54
CA ARG A 128 12.31 9.70 -2.11
C ARG A 128 13.29 8.58 -1.80
N ASP A 129 13.15 7.42 -2.44
CA ASP A 129 14.07 6.30 -2.22
C ASP A 129 15.49 6.70 -2.65
N ALA A 130 15.65 7.41 -3.77
CA ALA A 130 16.94 7.99 -4.14
C ALA A 130 17.45 9.01 -3.10
N ALA A 131 16.59 9.89 -2.56
CA ALA A 131 16.97 10.84 -1.52
C ALA A 131 17.43 10.16 -0.23
N MET A 132 16.83 9.00 0.10
CA MET A 132 17.22 8.15 1.22
C MET A 132 18.67 7.69 1.07
N PHE A 133 19.00 7.02 -0.04
CA PHE A 133 20.38 6.57 -0.32
C PHE A 133 21.37 7.74 -0.45
N TRP A 134 20.95 8.85 -1.05
CA TRP A 134 21.79 10.04 -1.20
C TRP A 134 22.13 10.71 0.13
N SER A 135 21.16 10.83 1.04
CA SER A 135 21.37 11.38 2.38
C SER A 135 22.19 10.45 3.25
N ALA A 136 21.95 9.13 3.17
CA ALA A 136 22.75 8.12 3.84
C ALA A 136 24.24 8.20 3.45
N SER A 137 24.53 8.47 2.18
CA SER A 137 25.90 8.65 1.67
C SER A 137 26.61 9.90 2.22
N GLY A 138 25.92 10.75 2.96
CA GLY A 138 26.47 11.93 3.63
C GLY A 138 26.75 11.76 5.11
N LEU A 139 26.42 10.60 5.71
CA LEU A 139 26.68 10.34 7.11
C LEU A 139 28.20 10.15 7.31
N GLU A 140 28.81 11.05 8.09
CA GLU A 140 30.20 10.93 8.55
C GLU A 140 30.31 9.59 9.31
N ASP A 141 31.36 8.80 9.06
CA ASP A 141 31.60 7.44 9.62
C ASP A 141 30.92 6.24 8.94
N ILE A 142 30.61 6.27 7.63
CA ILE A 142 30.19 5.06 6.89
C ILE A 142 31.09 4.84 5.68
N ASP A 143 31.70 3.65 5.61
CA ASP A 143 32.26 3.12 4.36
C ASP A 143 31.14 3.08 3.29
N THR A 144 31.46 3.49 2.06
CA THR A 144 30.55 3.70 0.93
C THR A 144 29.19 2.99 1.01
N VAL A 145 28.12 3.77 1.20
CA VAL A 145 26.72 3.30 1.07
C VAL A 145 26.57 2.60 -0.28
N GLU A 146 26.20 1.32 -0.26
CA GLU A 146 26.00 0.55 -1.48
C GLU A 146 24.65 0.94 -2.09
N ILE A 147 24.67 1.68 -3.19
CA ILE A 147 23.44 2.13 -3.83
C ILE A 147 22.99 1.03 -4.79
N PRO A 148 21.76 0.49 -4.68
CA PRO A 148 21.25 -0.47 -5.65
C PRO A 148 21.35 0.07 -7.08
N ASP A 149 21.80 -0.75 -8.03
CA ASP A 149 22.02 -0.36 -9.44
C ASP A 149 20.82 0.39 -10.04
N ILE A 150 19.61 0.01 -9.63
CA ILE A 150 18.38 0.64 -10.09
C ILE A 150 18.22 2.09 -9.61
N LEU A 151 18.66 2.39 -8.40
CA LEU A 151 18.58 3.71 -7.78
C LEU A 151 19.83 4.54 -8.06
N ALA A 152 20.96 3.93 -8.42
CA ALA A 152 22.22 4.64 -8.66
C ALA A 152 22.09 5.81 -9.66
N PRO A 153 21.43 5.66 -10.83
CA PRO A 153 21.20 6.79 -11.73
C PRO A 153 20.34 7.90 -11.11
N TRP A 154 19.36 7.55 -10.27
CA TRP A 154 18.49 8.53 -9.62
C TRP A 154 19.23 9.29 -8.51
N VAL A 155 20.11 8.60 -7.78
CA VAL A 155 21.00 9.25 -6.81
C VAL A 155 21.99 10.17 -7.52
N ALA A 156 22.55 9.74 -8.67
CA ALA A 156 23.42 10.58 -9.48
C ALA A 156 22.71 11.85 -9.98
N LEU A 157 21.43 11.75 -10.35
CA LEU A 157 20.61 12.91 -10.69
C LEU A 157 20.51 13.90 -9.52
N LEU A 158 20.20 13.43 -8.31
CA LEU A 158 20.18 14.28 -7.10
C LEU A 158 21.54 14.92 -6.80
N GLN A 159 22.64 14.17 -6.97
CA GLN A 159 24.01 14.65 -6.77
C GLN A 159 24.40 15.75 -7.77
N SER A 160 23.90 15.66 -9.01
CA SER A 160 24.23 16.61 -10.07
C SER A 160 23.59 17.99 -9.88
N GLU A 161 22.60 18.11 -9.00
CA GLU A 161 21.81 19.31 -8.78
C GLU A 161 22.39 20.21 -7.68
N PRO A 162 23.01 21.36 -8.01
CA PRO A 162 23.70 22.21 -7.03
C PRO A 162 22.75 22.79 -5.97
N SER A 163 21.49 22.99 -6.34
CA SER A 163 20.44 23.53 -5.46
C SER A 163 20.12 22.61 -4.27
N LEU A 164 20.34 21.29 -4.44
CA LEU A 164 20.05 20.29 -3.43
C LEU A 164 21.18 20.11 -2.42
N VAL A 165 22.43 20.44 -2.76
CA VAL A 165 23.62 20.17 -1.94
C VAL A 165 23.46 20.66 -0.50
N ARG A 166 22.86 21.84 -0.30
CA ARG A 166 22.61 22.43 1.03
C ARG A 166 21.61 21.63 1.88
N HIS A 167 20.77 20.82 1.26
CA HIS A 167 19.74 20.00 1.89
C HIS A 167 20.20 18.57 2.17
N LYS A 168 21.41 18.16 1.76
CA LYS A 168 21.90 16.78 1.89
C LYS A 168 21.80 16.21 3.32
N ASN A 169 21.96 17.09 4.31
CA ASN A 169 21.91 16.75 5.73
C ASN A 169 20.51 16.81 6.33
N GLU A 170 19.48 17.17 5.56
CA GLU A 170 18.09 17.17 6.02
C GLU A 170 17.48 15.77 5.99
N LEU A 171 16.20 15.65 6.38
CA LEU A 171 15.49 14.38 6.30
C LEU A 171 15.20 14.03 4.82
N PRO A 172 15.33 12.75 4.42
CA PRO A 172 15.03 12.30 3.05
C PRO A 172 13.69 12.80 2.47
N PRO A 173 12.56 12.82 3.21
CA PRO A 173 11.34 13.40 2.69
C PRO A 173 11.41 14.91 2.38
N HIS A 174 12.15 15.69 3.17
CA HIS A 174 12.37 17.11 2.86
C HIS A 174 13.17 17.25 1.56
N ILE A 175 14.26 16.49 1.45
CA ILE A 175 15.10 16.46 0.25
C ILE A 175 14.25 16.11 -0.98
N ALA A 176 13.42 15.06 -0.88
CA ALA A 176 12.54 14.64 -1.96
C ALA A 176 11.54 15.73 -2.34
N SER A 177 10.94 16.42 -1.37
CA SER A 177 10.02 17.53 -1.61
C SER A 177 10.69 18.67 -2.39
N VAL A 178 11.89 19.10 -1.96
CA VAL A 178 12.66 20.14 -2.65
C VAL A 178 13.08 19.68 -4.06
N ALA A 179 13.52 18.44 -4.21
CA ALA A 179 13.91 17.87 -5.51
C ALA A 179 12.72 17.84 -6.49
N LEU A 180 11.55 17.39 -6.02
CA LEU A 180 10.32 17.34 -6.82
C LEU A 180 9.81 18.73 -7.24
N ALA A 181 10.10 19.76 -6.46
CA ALA A 181 9.77 21.14 -6.80
C ALA A 181 10.77 21.80 -7.77
N GLY A 182 11.92 21.17 -8.01
CA GLY A 182 13.01 21.69 -8.86
C GLY A 182 13.21 20.91 -10.16
N ASP A 183 14.44 20.98 -10.69
CA ASP A 183 14.81 20.39 -11.98
C ASP A 183 14.73 18.86 -12.00
N VAL A 184 14.95 18.19 -10.86
CA VAL A 184 14.75 16.74 -10.71
C VAL A 184 13.29 16.37 -10.94
N GLY A 185 12.35 17.12 -10.36
CA GLY A 185 10.93 16.94 -10.57
C GLY A 185 10.52 17.14 -12.04
N ALA A 186 11.01 18.21 -12.67
CA ALA A 186 10.78 18.46 -14.09
C ALA A 186 11.33 17.34 -14.98
N PHE A 187 12.54 16.83 -14.68
CA PHE A 187 13.12 15.69 -15.37
C PHE A 187 12.30 14.42 -15.17
N ALA A 188 11.90 14.11 -13.93
CA ALA A 188 11.11 12.92 -13.62
C ALA A 188 9.74 12.95 -14.32
N GLU A 189 9.09 14.11 -14.38
CA GLU A 189 7.87 14.31 -15.15
C GLU A 189 8.08 14.13 -16.66
N GLN A 190 9.20 14.59 -17.20
CA GLN A 190 9.51 14.38 -18.62
C GLN A 190 9.80 12.91 -18.92
N TRP A 191 10.54 12.24 -18.02
CA TRP A 191 10.82 10.81 -18.09
C TRP A 191 9.53 9.99 -18.07
N ILE A 192 8.64 10.21 -17.09
CA ILE A 192 7.39 9.45 -17.00
C ILE A 192 6.45 9.72 -18.18
N ARG A 193 6.60 10.83 -18.90
CA ARG A 193 5.82 11.11 -20.12
C ARG A 193 6.37 10.40 -21.35
N ASN A 194 7.69 10.26 -21.46
CA ASN A 194 8.35 9.85 -22.70
C ASN A 194 8.94 8.44 -22.66
N ALA A 195 9.22 7.88 -21.49
CA ALA A 195 9.86 6.57 -21.40
C ALA A 195 8.91 5.45 -21.83
N ALA A 196 9.40 4.46 -22.58
CA ALA A 196 8.64 3.24 -22.85
C ALA A 196 8.18 2.58 -21.52
N VAL A 197 6.97 2.01 -21.49
CA VAL A 197 6.38 1.44 -20.25
C VAL A 197 7.31 0.41 -19.61
N GLY A 198 7.99 -0.44 -20.39
CA GLY A 198 8.97 -1.39 -19.85
C GLY A 198 10.13 -0.73 -19.08
N HIS A 199 10.59 0.45 -19.53
CA HIS A 199 11.63 1.21 -18.84
C HIS A 199 11.10 1.97 -17.62
N ILE A 200 9.81 2.34 -17.62
CA ILE A 200 9.15 2.87 -16.42
C ILE A 200 9.04 1.76 -15.38
N VAL A 201 8.60 0.56 -15.78
CA VAL A 201 8.50 -0.61 -14.90
C VAL A 201 9.84 -0.95 -14.26
N SER A 202 10.93 -0.84 -15.02
CA SER A 202 12.29 -1.06 -14.54
C SER A 202 12.97 0.21 -14.02
N TRP A 203 12.23 1.28 -13.69
CA TRP A 203 12.75 2.54 -13.12
C TRP A 203 13.99 3.12 -13.83
N ARG A 204 14.12 2.90 -15.14
CA ARG A 204 15.34 3.19 -15.92
C ARG A 204 15.30 4.61 -16.48
N ILE A 205 16.26 5.45 -16.07
CA ILE A 205 16.39 6.84 -16.55
C ILE A 205 17.56 7.09 -17.51
N GLU A 206 18.47 6.13 -17.65
CA GLU A 206 19.58 6.21 -18.61
C GLU A 206 19.34 5.33 -19.83
N ASN A 207 19.65 5.85 -21.02
CA ASN A 207 19.53 5.13 -22.29
C ASN A 207 18.14 4.48 -22.49
N TYR A 208 17.09 5.07 -21.94
CA TYR A 208 15.73 4.56 -22.10
C TYR A 208 15.18 4.92 -23.48
N LEU A 209 14.43 3.99 -24.04
CA LEU A 209 13.66 4.21 -25.27
C LEU A 209 12.60 5.28 -25.03
N ARG A 210 12.72 6.39 -25.77
CA ARG A 210 11.71 7.45 -25.83
C ARG A 210 10.62 7.07 -26.82
N VAL A 211 9.38 7.29 -26.42
CA VAL A 211 8.19 6.99 -27.20
C VAL A 211 7.31 8.22 -27.17
N GLU A 212 7.08 8.83 -28.34
CA GLU A 212 6.12 9.93 -28.46
C GLU A 212 4.69 9.39 -28.34
N ARG A 213 3.88 10.12 -27.59
CA ARG A 213 2.47 9.83 -27.33
C ARG A 213 1.65 11.07 -27.56
N GLU A 214 0.47 10.89 -28.12
CA GLU A 214 -0.45 12.02 -28.22
C GLU A 214 -1.10 12.26 -26.86
N PRO A 215 -1.42 13.51 -26.49
CA PRO A 215 -2.06 13.81 -25.22
C PRO A 215 -3.35 13.02 -24.95
N ARG A 216 -4.09 12.66 -26.01
CA ARG A 216 -5.31 11.84 -25.93
C ARG A 216 -5.06 10.39 -25.55
N ASP A 217 -3.86 9.88 -25.75
CA ASP A 217 -3.49 8.50 -25.40
C ASP A 217 -3.12 8.36 -23.92
N LEU A 218 -2.93 9.49 -23.24
CA LEU A 218 -2.53 9.57 -21.83
C LEU A 218 -3.71 9.60 -20.88
N VAL A 219 -4.91 9.90 -21.37
CA VAL A 219 -6.11 10.05 -20.54
C VAL A 219 -7.29 9.32 -21.15
N LEU A 220 -8.25 8.94 -20.30
CA LEU A 220 -9.56 8.53 -20.75
C LEU A 220 -10.29 9.67 -21.48
N ARG A 221 -11.37 9.36 -22.20
CA ARG A 221 -12.12 10.33 -23.00
C ARG A 221 -12.61 11.52 -22.17
N GLY A 222 -12.97 11.30 -20.92
CA GLY A 222 -13.40 12.32 -19.97
C GLY A 222 -12.26 13.15 -19.35
N GLY A 223 -11.02 12.94 -19.78
CA GLY A 223 -9.85 13.70 -19.34
C GLY A 223 -9.19 13.15 -18.07
N LYS A 224 -8.30 13.97 -17.51
CA LYS A 224 -7.41 13.60 -16.39
C LYS A 224 -8.17 13.24 -15.12
N ASP A 225 -9.11 14.07 -14.70
CA ASP A 225 -9.82 13.86 -13.43
C ASP A 225 -10.66 12.59 -13.44
N LEU A 226 -11.30 12.31 -14.57
CA LEU A 226 -12.05 11.07 -14.74
C LEU A 226 -11.10 9.85 -14.76
N THR A 227 -9.93 9.96 -15.41
CA THR A 227 -8.89 8.92 -15.38
C THR A 227 -8.45 8.60 -13.95
N LEU A 228 -8.23 9.64 -13.15
CA LEU A 228 -7.87 9.51 -11.74
C LEU A 228 -9.00 8.87 -10.93
N TRP A 229 -10.25 9.27 -11.16
CA TRP A 229 -11.41 8.65 -10.53
C TRP A 229 -11.49 7.15 -10.81
N VAL A 230 -11.37 6.72 -12.07
CA VAL A 230 -11.38 5.29 -12.42
C VAL A 230 -10.24 4.56 -11.72
N THR A 231 -9.06 5.17 -11.66
CA THR A 231 -7.89 4.58 -11.01
C THR A 231 -8.13 4.43 -9.50
N GLU A 232 -8.58 5.48 -8.82
CA GLU A 232 -8.85 5.49 -7.37
C GLU A 232 -10.00 4.52 -7.03
N ARG A 233 -11.05 4.46 -7.86
CA ARG A 233 -12.17 3.52 -7.75
C ARG A 233 -11.72 2.07 -7.63
N PHE A 234 -10.65 1.68 -8.30
CA PHE A 234 -10.20 0.29 -8.30
C PHE A 234 -8.92 0.06 -7.49
N THR A 235 -8.31 1.09 -6.91
CA THR A 235 -7.03 0.95 -6.21
C THR A 235 -7.04 1.42 -4.75
N LEU A 236 -8.03 2.19 -4.32
CA LEU A 236 -8.15 2.71 -2.95
C LEU A 236 -9.38 2.15 -2.24
N THR A 237 -9.20 1.51 -1.10
CA THR A 237 -10.31 0.93 -0.32
C THR A 237 -11.21 2.03 0.26
N TYR A 238 -10.62 3.04 0.90
CA TYR A 238 -11.36 4.05 1.66
C TYR A 238 -11.61 5.33 0.85
N LEU A 239 -12.88 5.75 0.78
CA LEU A 239 -13.27 6.97 0.05
C LEU A 239 -12.66 8.28 0.58
N PRO A 240 -12.40 8.47 1.90
CA PRO A 240 -11.74 9.69 2.38
C PRO A 240 -10.37 9.97 1.72
N GLU A 241 -9.65 8.91 1.32
CA GLU A 241 -8.36 8.99 0.62
C GLU A 241 -8.47 9.45 -0.84
N TRP A 242 -9.66 9.34 -1.43
CA TRP A 242 -9.89 9.72 -2.82
C TRP A 242 -9.87 11.23 -3.00
N ARG A 243 -9.48 11.70 -4.18
CA ARG A 243 -9.53 13.14 -4.51
C ARG A 243 -10.95 13.67 -4.47
N ALA A 244 -11.09 14.96 -4.17
CA ALA A 244 -12.38 15.66 -4.21
C ALA A 244 -13.05 15.54 -5.58
N SER A 245 -12.29 15.68 -6.67
CA SER A 245 -12.80 15.50 -8.03
C SER A 245 -13.28 14.06 -8.28
N SER A 246 -12.60 13.05 -7.73
CA SER A 246 -13.02 11.65 -7.83
C SER A 246 -14.30 11.39 -7.06
N LEU A 247 -14.49 11.99 -5.88
CA LEU A 247 -15.75 11.90 -5.13
C LEU A 247 -16.92 12.57 -5.88
N GLN A 248 -16.67 13.67 -6.58
CA GLN A 248 -17.67 14.31 -7.44
C GLN A 248 -18.04 13.42 -8.64
N TRP A 249 -17.06 12.79 -9.28
CA TRP A 249 -17.31 11.81 -10.35
C TRP A 249 -18.05 10.57 -9.84
N GLU A 250 -17.74 10.11 -8.64
CA GLU A 250 -18.46 9.01 -7.98
C GLU A 250 -19.93 9.35 -7.76
N GLN A 251 -20.20 10.55 -7.23
CA GLN A 251 -21.56 11.05 -7.06
C GLN A 251 -22.33 11.12 -8.39
N THR A 252 -21.65 11.59 -9.45
CA THR A 252 -22.21 11.65 -10.80
C THR A 252 -22.50 10.26 -11.36
N PHE A 253 -21.59 9.30 -11.14
CA PHE A 253 -21.78 7.91 -11.55
C PHE A 253 -22.97 7.24 -10.85
N ILE A 254 -23.13 7.48 -9.54
CA ILE A 254 -24.27 6.94 -8.77
C ILE A 254 -25.59 7.48 -9.32
N ALA A 255 -25.66 8.77 -9.66
CA ALA A 255 -26.87 9.39 -10.21
C ALA A 255 -27.13 8.99 -11.68
N HIS A 256 -26.08 8.93 -12.50
CA HIS A 256 -26.15 8.77 -13.95
C HIS A 256 -25.08 7.77 -14.45
N PRO A 257 -25.24 6.46 -14.19
CA PRO A 257 -24.22 5.46 -14.45
C PRO A 257 -23.87 5.32 -15.94
N ASP A 258 -24.86 5.24 -16.83
CA ASP A 258 -24.66 5.10 -18.28
C ASP A 258 -24.02 6.34 -18.93
N GLU A 259 -24.38 7.53 -18.45
CA GLU A 259 -23.81 8.78 -18.95
C GLU A 259 -22.35 8.92 -18.54
N THR A 260 -22.05 8.63 -17.27
CA THR A 260 -20.70 8.71 -16.73
C THR A 260 -19.78 7.65 -17.37
N ALA A 261 -20.28 6.42 -17.59
CA ALA A 261 -19.54 5.37 -18.30
C ALA A 261 -19.22 5.76 -19.75
N ARG A 262 -20.18 6.35 -20.47
CA ARG A 262 -19.96 6.86 -21.83
C ARG A 262 -18.96 8.02 -21.87
N ALA A 263 -19.05 8.95 -20.92
CA ALA A 263 -18.10 10.05 -20.78
C ALA A 263 -16.68 9.53 -20.49
N ALA A 264 -16.57 8.49 -19.66
CA ALA A 264 -15.32 7.81 -19.39
C ALA A 264 -14.73 7.11 -20.61
N GLY A 265 -15.59 6.58 -21.48
CA GLY A 265 -15.18 5.60 -22.49
C GLY A 265 -14.82 4.25 -21.88
N VAL A 266 -15.36 3.93 -20.70
CA VAL A 266 -15.14 2.67 -19.97
C VAL A 266 -16.47 1.92 -19.91
N PRO A 267 -16.49 0.59 -20.19
CA PRO A 267 -17.72 -0.19 -20.09
C PRO A 267 -18.37 -0.08 -18.72
N LEU A 268 -19.69 0.15 -18.69
CA LEU A 268 -20.47 0.28 -17.45
C LEU A 268 -20.30 -0.94 -16.54
N SER A 269 -20.23 -2.14 -17.13
CA SER A 269 -20.04 -3.39 -16.40
C SER A 269 -18.78 -3.40 -15.54
N LEU A 270 -17.68 -2.78 -16.01
CA LEU A 270 -16.44 -2.67 -15.25
C LEU A 270 -16.63 -1.74 -14.06
N LEU A 271 -17.18 -0.54 -14.29
CA LEU A 271 -17.44 0.45 -13.24
C LEU A 271 -18.37 -0.12 -12.15
N GLN A 272 -19.32 -0.97 -12.54
CA GLN A 272 -20.25 -1.64 -11.63
C GLN A 272 -19.66 -2.80 -10.82
N GLU A 273 -18.42 -3.25 -11.10
CA GLU A 273 -17.71 -4.27 -10.30
C GLU A 273 -17.58 -3.83 -8.84
N ARG A 274 -17.24 -2.56 -8.61
CA ARG A 274 -17.24 -1.97 -7.26
C ARG A 274 -18.59 -1.35 -6.93
N LYS A 275 -19.11 -1.64 -5.75
CA LYS A 275 -20.27 -0.96 -5.17
C LYS A 275 -19.83 0.17 -4.24
N VAL A 276 -20.47 1.32 -4.40
CA VAL A 276 -20.32 2.51 -3.57
C VAL A 276 -21.70 3.11 -3.39
N THR A 277 -22.03 3.59 -2.19
CA THR A 277 -23.34 4.17 -1.88
C THR A 277 -23.24 5.69 -1.70
N THR A 278 -24.36 6.39 -1.92
CA THR A 278 -24.46 7.84 -1.75
C THR A 278 -24.05 8.29 -0.35
N ASP A 279 -24.42 7.53 0.68
CA ASP A 279 -24.07 7.84 2.07
C ASP A 279 -22.56 7.78 2.30
N MET A 280 -21.86 6.80 1.72
CA MET A 280 -20.40 6.70 1.84
C MET A 280 -19.71 7.92 1.21
N VAL A 281 -20.15 8.34 0.02
CA VAL A 281 -19.59 9.52 -0.67
C VAL A 281 -19.87 10.79 0.14
N ASN A 282 -21.09 10.97 0.64
CA ASN A 282 -21.46 12.11 1.47
C ASN A 282 -20.65 12.18 2.76
N ASN A 283 -20.41 11.04 3.42
CA ASN A 283 -19.59 10.98 4.61
C ASN A 283 -18.13 11.32 4.33
N ALA A 284 -17.55 10.84 3.23
CA ALA A 284 -16.20 11.19 2.81
C ALA A 284 -16.05 12.69 2.49
N LEU A 285 -17.03 13.27 1.79
CA LEU A 285 -17.08 14.71 1.51
C LEU A 285 -17.22 15.55 2.79
N ARG A 286 -18.02 15.08 3.76
CA ARG A 286 -18.17 15.74 5.07
C ARG A 286 -16.90 15.67 5.90
N ALA A 287 -16.23 14.52 5.95
CA ALA A 287 -14.95 14.36 6.65
C ALA A 287 -13.93 15.42 6.17
N ARG A 288 -13.83 15.63 4.85
CA ARG A 288 -12.98 16.66 4.24
C ARG A 288 -13.32 18.10 4.61
N LEU A 289 -14.56 18.39 5.01
CA LEU A 289 -14.97 19.73 5.46
C LEU A 289 -14.63 19.98 6.93
N ILE A 290 -14.49 18.91 7.72
CA ILE A 290 -14.27 18.96 9.17
C ILE A 290 -12.77 18.80 9.49
N GLU A 291 -12.08 17.92 8.78
CA GLU A 291 -10.63 17.73 8.87
C GLU A 291 -9.91 18.76 7.99
N ARG A 292 -8.96 19.51 8.57
CA ARG A 292 -7.90 20.18 7.80
C ARG A 292 -6.92 19.09 7.33
N VAL A 293 -7.33 18.35 6.29
CA VAL A 293 -6.67 17.12 5.80
C VAL A 293 -5.22 17.34 5.33
N ASP A 294 -4.78 18.57 5.07
CA ASP A 294 -3.46 18.81 4.46
C ASP A 294 -2.27 18.52 5.41
N GLU A 295 -2.40 18.60 6.74
CA GLU A 295 -1.26 18.39 7.67
C GLU A 295 -1.10 16.94 8.15
N GLU A 296 -2.20 16.21 8.43
CA GLU A 296 -2.14 14.81 8.87
C GLU A 296 -1.90 13.82 7.72
N PHE A 297 -2.42 14.12 6.52
CA PHE A 297 -2.21 13.27 5.35
C PHE A 297 -0.75 13.32 4.89
N GLU A 298 -0.13 14.50 4.88
CA GLU A 298 1.30 14.59 4.60
C GLU A 298 2.12 13.88 5.68
N GLN A 299 1.84 14.06 6.97
CA GLN A 299 2.59 13.36 8.03
C GLN A 299 2.45 11.83 8.00
N ARG A 300 1.26 11.28 7.68
CA ARG A 300 1.07 9.83 7.49
C ARG A 300 1.67 9.33 6.19
N GLU A 301 1.47 10.03 5.06
CA GLU A 301 2.12 9.70 3.80
C GLU A 301 3.64 9.75 3.96
N LEU A 302 4.20 10.65 4.78
CA LEU A 302 5.63 10.77 5.06
C LEU A 302 6.14 9.65 5.98
N GLY A 303 5.36 9.26 6.99
CA GLY A 303 5.69 8.19 7.94
C GLY A 303 5.75 6.80 7.30
N ASP A 304 4.68 6.37 6.62
CA ASP A 304 4.60 5.04 5.99
C ASP A 304 5.62 4.88 4.86
N SER A 305 5.82 5.97 4.13
CA SER A 305 6.83 6.17 3.10
C SER A 305 8.27 6.03 3.59
N SER A 306 8.58 6.58 4.76
CA SER A 306 9.92 6.51 5.35
C SER A 306 10.25 5.11 5.85
N ILE A 307 9.25 4.37 6.34
CA ILE A 307 9.40 2.96 6.75
C ILE A 307 9.72 2.08 5.52
N ALA A 308 9.02 2.27 4.41
CA ALA A 308 9.33 1.55 3.16
C ALA A 308 10.73 1.88 2.62
N ALA A 309 11.17 3.14 2.75
CA ALA A 309 12.53 3.53 2.35
C ALA A 309 13.62 2.91 3.25
N LEU A 310 13.36 2.78 4.56
CA LEU A 310 14.24 2.04 5.48
C LEU A 310 14.31 0.55 5.11
N ALA A 311 13.18 -0.06 4.71
CA ALA A 311 13.17 -1.45 4.26
C ALA A 311 14.12 -1.68 3.06
N GLY A 312 14.20 -0.73 2.12
CA GLY A 312 15.16 -0.82 1.00
C GLY A 312 16.63 -0.84 1.44
N LEU A 313 17.01 -0.14 2.51
CA LEU A 313 18.35 -0.23 3.09
C LEU A 313 18.59 -1.58 3.78
N LEU A 314 17.57 -2.09 4.48
CA LEU A 314 17.63 -3.38 5.15
C LEU A 314 17.70 -4.55 4.15
N GLU A 315 16.94 -4.50 3.05
CA GLU A 315 17.01 -5.46 1.95
C GLU A 315 18.41 -5.48 1.29
N ALA A 316 19.08 -4.34 1.25
CA ALA A 316 20.45 -4.23 0.76
C ALA A 316 21.51 -4.65 1.81
N GLY A 317 21.10 -5.20 2.96
CA GLY A 317 22.00 -5.63 4.04
C GLY A 317 22.66 -4.48 4.82
N GLN A 318 22.24 -3.23 4.59
CA GLN A 318 22.84 -2.03 5.15
C GLN A 318 22.25 -1.67 6.52
N HIS A 319 22.32 -2.61 7.46
CA HIS A 319 21.68 -2.52 8.77
C HIS A 319 22.13 -1.30 9.59
N ASP A 320 23.44 -1.02 9.66
CA ASP A 320 23.98 0.12 10.42
C ASP A 320 23.55 1.48 9.84
N ILE A 321 23.37 1.55 8.52
CA ILE A 321 22.93 2.76 7.83
C ILE A 321 21.43 2.96 8.06
N ALA A 322 20.63 1.90 7.90
CA ALA A 322 19.20 1.91 8.21
C ALA A 322 18.96 2.35 9.65
N LEU A 323 19.72 1.81 10.61
CA LEU A 323 19.64 2.19 12.02
C LEU A 323 19.93 3.68 12.25
N ARG A 324 21.03 4.20 11.70
CA ARG A 324 21.38 5.63 11.84
C ARG A 324 20.35 6.55 11.23
N MET A 325 19.73 6.16 10.11
CA MET A 325 18.65 6.95 9.53
C MET A 325 17.38 6.88 10.37
N ALA A 326 17.00 5.69 10.84
CA ALA A 326 15.85 5.52 11.72
C ALA A 326 16.03 6.33 13.02
N GLN A 327 17.25 6.38 13.55
CA GLN A 327 17.60 7.24 14.68
C GLN A 327 17.37 8.72 14.34
N LYS A 328 17.88 9.20 13.19
CA LYS A 328 17.68 10.58 12.74
C LYS A 328 16.20 10.94 12.59
N PHE A 329 15.37 10.03 12.06
CA PHE A 329 13.92 10.23 11.98
C PHE A 329 13.29 10.34 13.37
N HIS A 330 13.65 9.44 14.29
CA HIS A 330 13.14 9.45 15.66
C HIS A 330 13.57 10.71 16.43
N GLU A 331 14.82 11.15 16.29
CA GLU A 331 15.34 12.37 16.91
C GLU A 331 14.63 13.63 16.39
N ALA A 332 14.30 13.66 15.09
CA ALA A 332 13.60 14.79 14.49
C ALA A 332 12.12 14.88 14.92
N GLN A 333 11.47 13.74 15.19
CA GLN A 333 10.08 13.68 15.64
C GLN A 333 9.89 12.63 16.75
N PRO A 334 10.33 12.89 18.00
CA PRO A 334 10.28 11.91 19.09
C PRO A 334 8.86 11.48 19.46
N GLN A 335 7.87 12.34 19.22
CA GLN A 335 6.45 12.09 19.49
C GLN A 335 5.78 11.17 18.45
N ALA A 336 6.40 10.97 17.29
CA ALA A 336 5.84 10.14 16.22
C ALA A 336 6.12 8.66 16.50
N MET A 337 5.11 7.93 16.97
CA MET A 337 5.23 6.53 17.39
C MET A 337 5.78 5.61 16.28
N HIS A 338 5.42 5.86 15.02
CA HIS A 338 5.87 5.04 13.89
C HIS A 338 7.39 5.15 13.64
N PHE A 339 8.02 6.30 13.87
CA PHE A 339 9.48 6.44 13.77
C PHE A 339 10.21 5.77 14.93
N ALA A 340 9.65 5.88 16.13
CA ALA A 340 10.19 5.19 17.28
C ALA A 340 10.12 3.66 17.08
N MET A 341 9.02 3.15 16.52
CA MET A 341 8.87 1.73 16.17
C MET A 341 9.82 1.30 15.05
N ALA A 342 10.00 2.13 14.01
CA ALA A 342 10.96 1.87 12.93
C ALA A 342 12.42 1.86 13.43
N TYR A 343 12.76 2.74 14.37
CA TYR A 343 14.07 2.73 15.05
C TYR A 343 14.29 1.46 15.85
N ALA A 344 13.30 1.06 16.66
CA ALA A 344 13.38 -0.20 17.40
C ALA A 344 13.46 -1.42 16.46
N PHE A 345 12.75 -1.40 15.34
CA PHE A 345 12.80 -2.43 14.31
C PHE A 345 14.19 -2.59 13.67
N CYS A 346 14.86 -1.48 13.35
CA CYS A 346 16.23 -1.50 12.82
C CYS A 346 17.25 -1.94 13.88
N LEU A 347 17.00 -1.68 15.16
CA LEU A 347 17.86 -2.12 16.27
C LEU A 347 17.87 -3.65 16.44
N ILE A 348 16.81 -4.38 16.06
CA ILE A 348 16.64 -5.81 16.37
C ILE A 348 17.88 -6.65 16.03
N VAL A 349 18.47 -6.45 14.84
CA VAL A 349 19.60 -7.25 14.35
C VAL A 349 20.96 -6.77 14.85
N ILE A 350 21.03 -5.58 15.46
CA ILE A 350 22.27 -4.95 15.94
C ILE A 350 22.38 -5.04 17.47
N ASP A 351 21.30 -4.65 18.17
CA ASP A 351 21.19 -4.65 19.63
C ASP A 351 19.75 -5.06 20.03
N PRO A 352 19.44 -6.36 20.06
CA PRO A 352 18.09 -6.88 20.35
C PRO A 352 17.63 -6.51 21.77
N ALA A 353 18.54 -6.36 22.73
CA ALA A 353 18.20 -5.99 24.10
C ALA A 353 17.68 -4.56 24.17
N ARG A 354 18.34 -3.63 23.48
CA ARG A 354 17.89 -2.23 23.38
C ARG A 354 16.63 -2.09 22.53
N ALA A 355 16.52 -2.86 21.45
CA ALA A 355 15.28 -2.95 20.65
C ALA A 355 14.11 -3.37 21.55
N ARG A 356 14.27 -4.45 22.32
CA ARG A 356 13.26 -4.96 23.24
C ARG A 356 12.84 -3.94 24.30
N SER A 357 13.79 -3.29 24.97
CA SER A 357 13.47 -2.23 25.94
C SER A 357 12.68 -1.07 25.32
N SER A 358 13.01 -0.72 24.07
CA SER A 358 12.28 0.32 23.33
C SER A 358 10.87 -0.17 23.01
N LEU A 359 10.71 -1.39 22.49
CA LEU A 359 9.43 -2.03 22.13
C LEU A 359 8.49 -2.21 23.33
N GLU A 360 9.00 -2.64 24.47
CA GLU A 360 8.24 -2.81 25.72
C GLU A 360 7.71 -1.47 26.27
N ALA A 361 8.39 -0.36 25.98
CA ALA A 361 7.94 0.97 26.35
C ALA A 361 6.80 1.51 25.46
N PHE A 362 6.48 0.85 24.33
CA PHE A 362 5.36 1.27 23.48
C PHE A 362 4.01 0.81 24.04
N GLN A 363 3.11 1.79 24.15
CA GLN A 363 1.70 1.60 24.46
C GLN A 363 0.86 1.95 23.23
N PRO A 364 0.76 1.05 22.23
CA PRO A 364 -0.21 1.20 21.15
C PRO A 364 -1.63 1.13 21.71
N SER A 365 -2.59 1.71 20.98
CA SER A 365 -4.00 1.50 21.28
C SER A 365 -4.34 0.01 21.16
N GLU A 366 -5.07 -0.54 22.15
CA GLU A 366 -5.48 -1.95 22.18
C GLU A 366 -6.19 -2.36 20.87
N ALA A 367 -5.86 -3.55 20.38
CA ALA A 367 -6.39 -4.14 19.14
C ALA A 367 -6.07 -3.35 17.85
N SER A 368 -4.90 -2.71 17.79
CA SER A 368 -4.39 -2.05 16.59
C SER A 368 -3.31 -2.85 15.88
N VAL A 369 -3.12 -2.61 14.57
CA VAL A 369 -2.00 -3.15 13.77
C VAL A 369 -0.65 -2.92 14.45
N GLY A 370 -0.49 -1.76 15.11
CA GLY A 370 0.73 -1.40 15.82
C GLY A 370 1.03 -2.29 17.03
N GLU A 371 0.00 -2.84 17.69
CA GLU A 371 0.17 -3.80 18.79
C GLU A 371 0.70 -5.13 18.27
N MET A 372 0.11 -5.66 17.20
CA MET A 372 0.58 -6.89 16.58
C MET A 372 2.01 -6.76 16.02
N VAL A 373 2.32 -5.67 15.32
CA VAL A 373 3.67 -5.42 14.80
C VAL A 373 4.69 -5.30 15.95
N ARG A 374 4.32 -4.68 17.07
CA ARG A 374 5.15 -4.64 18.28
C ARG A 374 5.43 -6.05 18.79
N ASP A 375 4.40 -6.89 18.91
CA ASP A 375 4.54 -8.24 19.45
C ASP A 375 5.34 -9.16 18.52
N VAL A 376 5.18 -9.03 17.20
CA VAL A 376 6.03 -9.71 16.21
C VAL A 376 7.50 -9.29 16.37
N ASN A 377 7.76 -7.99 16.54
CA ASN A 377 9.11 -7.47 16.72
C ASN A 377 9.74 -7.91 18.06
N LEU A 378 8.94 -8.05 19.13
CA LEU A 378 9.39 -8.61 20.40
C LEU A 378 9.72 -10.10 20.28
N ALA A 379 8.91 -10.87 19.53
CA ALA A 379 9.21 -12.26 19.22
C ALA A 379 10.51 -12.39 18.41
N ALA A 380 10.74 -11.49 17.43
CA ALA A 380 11.99 -11.44 16.67
C ALA A 380 13.22 -11.15 17.55
N CYS A 381 13.12 -10.21 18.50
CA CYS A 381 14.17 -9.98 19.50
C CYS A 381 14.47 -11.26 20.28
N ALA A 382 13.42 -11.93 20.79
CA ALA A 382 13.55 -13.15 21.57
C ALA A 382 14.16 -14.32 20.76
N LEU A 383 13.88 -14.43 19.46
CA LEU A 383 14.52 -15.40 18.56
C LEU A 383 16.04 -15.19 18.46
N ILE A 384 16.49 -13.94 18.30
CA ILE A 384 17.92 -13.60 18.25
C ILE A 384 18.58 -13.84 19.62
N GLU A 385 17.90 -13.47 20.71
CA GLU A 385 18.32 -13.73 22.09
C GLU A 385 18.30 -15.23 22.47
N ARG A 386 17.73 -16.09 21.61
CA ARG A 386 17.49 -17.53 21.84
C ARG A 386 16.59 -17.85 23.04
N ASP A 387 15.71 -16.93 23.39
CA ASP A 387 14.69 -17.10 24.44
C ASP A 387 13.38 -17.58 23.80
N LEU A 388 13.29 -18.89 23.55
CA LEU A 388 12.13 -19.51 22.90
C LEU A 388 10.85 -19.36 23.72
N ASP A 389 10.92 -19.36 25.04
CA ASP A 389 9.74 -19.24 25.89
C ASP A 389 9.12 -17.84 25.79
N ARG A 390 9.96 -16.80 25.82
CA ARG A 390 9.50 -15.43 25.56
C ARG A 390 9.00 -15.25 24.13
N ALA A 391 9.70 -15.83 23.14
CA ALA A 391 9.27 -15.77 21.75
C ALA A 391 7.86 -16.37 21.56
N ARG A 392 7.62 -17.57 22.13
CA ARG A 392 6.30 -18.23 22.13
C ARG A 392 5.22 -17.39 22.82
N ALA A 393 5.56 -16.75 23.94
CA ALA A 393 4.61 -15.90 24.66
C ALA A 393 4.11 -14.72 23.81
N HIS A 394 5.01 -14.08 23.07
CA HIS A 394 4.64 -13.00 22.13
C HIS A 394 3.85 -13.53 20.93
N VAL A 395 4.23 -14.68 20.36
CA VAL A 395 3.49 -15.29 19.25
C VAL A 395 2.08 -15.70 19.65
N ALA A 396 1.89 -16.22 20.86
CA ALA A 396 0.58 -16.60 21.38
C ALA A 396 -0.36 -15.40 21.61
N ALA A 397 0.19 -14.19 21.74
CA ALA A 397 -0.59 -12.96 21.87
C ALA A 397 -1.10 -12.44 20.51
N ILE A 398 -0.55 -12.93 19.39
CA ILE A 398 -0.94 -12.52 18.04
C ILE A 398 -2.17 -13.34 17.58
N ALA A 399 -3.23 -12.66 17.14
CA ALA A 399 -4.37 -13.31 16.52
C ALA A 399 -3.96 -13.93 15.16
N THR A 400 -4.07 -15.25 15.05
CA THR A 400 -3.55 -16.04 13.91
C THR A 400 -4.36 -15.93 12.62
N GLU A 401 -5.55 -15.32 12.66
CA GLU A 401 -6.45 -15.15 11.50
C GLU A 401 -6.29 -13.78 10.80
N GLU A 402 -5.34 -12.95 11.22
CA GLU A 402 -5.21 -11.59 10.68
C GLU A 402 -4.40 -11.52 9.36
N GLU A 403 -5.08 -11.10 8.29
CA GLU A 403 -4.54 -10.91 6.94
C GLU A 403 -3.68 -9.62 6.80
N GLN A 404 -3.38 -8.92 7.90
CA GLN A 404 -2.61 -7.67 7.86
C GLN A 404 -1.15 -7.92 7.47
N ALA A 405 -0.60 -7.10 6.58
CA ALA A 405 0.76 -7.23 6.08
C ALA A 405 1.65 -6.07 6.54
N ALA A 406 2.90 -6.38 6.87
CA ALA A 406 3.90 -5.43 7.32
C ALA A 406 5.29 -5.83 6.83
N TRP A 407 6.24 -4.88 6.89
CA TRP A 407 7.66 -5.19 6.78
C TRP A 407 8.11 -5.86 8.08
N LEU A 408 8.53 -7.13 8.00
CA LEU A 408 8.93 -7.93 9.16
C LEU A 408 10.23 -8.68 8.83
N TRP A 409 11.03 -8.93 9.85
CA TRP A 409 12.21 -9.79 9.75
C TRP A 409 11.80 -11.26 9.55
N ASP A 410 12.41 -11.96 8.59
CA ASP A 410 12.16 -13.38 8.37
C ASP A 410 12.71 -14.20 9.57
N PRO A 411 11.85 -14.90 10.35
CA PRO A 411 12.27 -15.56 11.57
C PRO A 411 13.28 -16.68 11.31
N VAL A 412 13.22 -17.36 10.16
CA VAL A 412 14.21 -18.38 9.78
C VAL A 412 15.55 -17.73 9.48
N SER A 413 15.51 -16.61 8.76
CA SER A 413 16.71 -15.83 8.42
C SER A 413 17.44 -15.34 9.68
N LEU A 414 16.70 -14.86 10.69
CA LEU A 414 17.23 -14.42 11.98
C LEU A 414 17.96 -15.54 12.72
N VAL A 415 17.37 -16.73 12.77
CA VAL A 415 17.97 -17.91 13.44
C VAL A 415 19.19 -18.45 12.67
N SER A 416 19.17 -18.32 11.34
CA SER A 416 20.25 -18.78 10.47
C SER A 416 21.49 -17.87 10.54
N GLY A 417 21.34 -16.62 10.99
CA GLY A 417 22.42 -15.63 11.08
C GLY A 417 22.61 -14.80 9.81
N ASP A 418 21.65 -14.84 8.88
CA ASP A 418 21.59 -13.99 7.68
C ASP A 418 20.24 -13.26 7.68
N PRO A 419 20.09 -12.15 8.44
CA PRO A 419 18.82 -11.46 8.59
C PRO A 419 18.29 -10.90 7.28
N GLN A 420 17.05 -11.23 6.94
CA GLN A 420 16.36 -10.77 5.74
C GLN A 420 15.05 -10.11 6.13
N VAL A 421 14.75 -8.96 5.54
CA VAL A 421 13.47 -8.27 5.73
C VAL A 421 12.54 -8.57 4.55
N ARG A 422 11.23 -8.75 4.82
CA ARG A 422 10.23 -9.00 3.78
C ARG A 422 8.92 -8.31 4.11
N TYR A 423 8.20 -7.88 3.07
CA TYR A 423 6.81 -7.46 3.19
C TYR A 423 5.89 -8.67 3.00
N TRP A 424 5.20 -9.10 4.06
CA TRP A 424 4.34 -10.28 4.06
C TRP A 424 3.27 -10.23 5.16
N PRO A 425 2.17 -11.00 5.04
CA PRO A 425 1.13 -11.10 6.06
C PRO A 425 1.67 -11.59 7.41
N ILE A 426 1.15 -11.04 8.52
CA ILE A 426 1.50 -11.44 9.88
C ILE A 426 1.18 -12.93 10.12
N GLY A 427 0.04 -13.41 9.60
CA GLY A 427 -0.30 -14.84 9.66
C GLY A 427 0.73 -15.74 8.94
N ASP A 428 1.33 -15.27 7.84
CA ASP A 428 2.38 -16.00 7.13
C ASP A 428 3.68 -16.02 7.95
N TRP A 429 4.01 -14.89 8.58
CA TRP A 429 5.13 -14.78 9.50
C TRP A 429 5.01 -15.75 10.68
N VAL A 430 3.82 -15.85 11.30
CA VAL A 430 3.56 -16.78 12.41
C VAL A 430 3.70 -18.24 11.96
N ARG A 431 3.31 -18.57 10.72
CA ARG A 431 3.55 -19.91 10.17
C ARG A 431 5.05 -20.18 9.97
N GLN A 432 5.80 -19.19 9.47
CA GLN A 432 7.24 -19.31 9.28
C GLN A 432 8.00 -19.38 10.62
N PHE A 433 7.47 -18.77 11.69
CA PHE A 433 8.04 -18.85 13.04
C PHE A 433 8.19 -20.31 13.51
N ALA A 434 7.24 -21.20 13.20
CA ALA A 434 7.31 -22.60 13.59
C ALA A 434 8.56 -23.31 13.00
N GLU A 435 8.98 -22.93 11.81
CA GLU A 435 10.22 -23.45 11.20
C GLU A 435 11.46 -22.95 11.94
N ALA A 436 11.51 -21.65 12.28
CA ALA A 436 12.59 -21.05 13.06
C ALA A 436 12.71 -21.68 14.46
N GLU A 437 11.58 -21.99 15.10
CA GLU A 437 11.51 -22.68 16.39
C GLU A 437 12.10 -24.10 16.33
N MET A 438 11.76 -24.85 15.28
CA MET A 438 12.32 -26.19 15.05
C MET A 438 13.84 -26.14 14.88
N MET A 439 14.37 -25.15 14.16
CA MET A 439 15.81 -24.97 13.97
C MET A 439 16.56 -24.71 15.28
N LEU A 440 15.97 -23.93 16.19
CA LEU A 440 16.56 -23.66 17.50
C LEU A 440 16.51 -24.90 18.42
N THR A 441 15.41 -25.66 18.38
CA THR A 441 15.24 -26.84 19.22
C THR A 441 16.20 -27.97 18.80
N GLN A 442 16.36 -28.21 17.49
CA GLN A 442 17.31 -29.21 16.98
C GLN A 442 18.78 -28.88 17.27
N ARG A 443 19.13 -27.59 17.35
CA ARG A 443 20.49 -27.15 17.73
C ARG A 443 20.78 -27.36 19.22
N ILE A 444 19.76 -27.29 20.09
CA ILE A 444 19.89 -27.50 21.53
C ILE A 444 20.10 -29.00 21.84
N ASP A 445 19.39 -29.89 21.12
CA ASP A 445 19.49 -31.34 21.31
C ASP A 445 20.78 -31.96 20.71
N GLY A 446 21.54 -31.21 19.92
CA GLY A 446 22.77 -31.66 19.26
C GLY A 446 24.09 -31.31 19.98
N ALA A 447 24.06 -30.63 21.14
CA ALA A 447 25.27 -30.31 21.89
C ALA A 447 25.82 -31.57 22.60
N PRO A 448 27.07 -32.00 22.38
CA PRO A 448 27.64 -33.13 23.11
C PRO A 448 27.73 -32.77 24.59
N SER A 449 27.15 -33.61 25.45
CA SER A 449 27.42 -33.58 26.88
C SER A 449 28.93 -33.70 27.09
N LEU A 450 29.59 -32.61 27.49
CA LEU A 450 30.95 -32.68 28.03
C LEU A 450 30.86 -33.49 29.32
N GLY A 451 31.18 -34.77 29.19
CA GLY A 451 31.22 -35.74 30.28
C GLY A 451 32.20 -35.29 31.35
N SER A 452 31.72 -35.40 32.58
CA SER A 452 32.47 -35.42 33.84
C SER A 452 33.61 -36.43 33.85
#